data_AF-A0A7K3VUI1-F1
#
_entry.id   AF-A0A7K3VUI1-F1
#
_cell.length_a   1.000
_cell.length_b   1.000
_cell.length_c   1.000
_cell.angle_alpha   90.00
_cell.angle_beta   90.00
_cell.angle_gamma   90.00
#
_symmetry.space_group_name_H-M   'P 1'
#
loop_
_entity.id
_entity.type
_entity.pdbx_description
1 polymer ?
#
loop_
_entity_poly.entity_id
_entity_poly.type
_entity_poly.pdbx_seq_one_letter_code
_entity_poly.pdbx_strand_id
1 'polypeptide(L)'
;VEVGEAVGTIAAQSIGEPGTQLTMRTFHTGGVASNSDITQGLPRVQEIFEARNPKGEAVITEVKGEVIAIEEDASTRTKKVFVKGKTGEGEYVVPFTARMKVEVGDQVARGAALTEGSIQPKRLLEV
;
A
#
# COMPACT_ATOMS: atom_id res chain seq x y z
N VAL A 1 -27.83 10.13 -15.88
CA VAL A 1 -27.36 11.48 -15.54
C VAL A 1 -27.91 12.44 -16.55
N GLU A 2 -28.57 13.49 -16.07
CA GLU A 2 -29.10 14.55 -16.93
C GLU A 2 -28.05 15.65 -17.10
N VAL A 3 -28.12 16.37 -18.22
CA VAL A 3 -27.21 17.50 -18.46
C VAL A 3 -27.49 18.59 -17.42
N GLY A 4 -26.48 18.97 -16.63
CA GLY A 4 -26.59 19.96 -15.56
C GLY A 4 -26.73 19.37 -14.15
N GLU A 5 -26.75 18.05 -14.00
CA GLU A 5 -26.81 17.38 -12.70
C GLU A 5 -25.53 17.59 -11.88
N ALA A 6 -25.67 17.98 -10.60
CA ALA A 6 -24.57 18.28 -9.70
C ALA A 6 -23.91 17.02 -9.11
N VAL A 7 -23.41 16.14 -9.97
CA VAL A 7 -22.84 14.83 -9.59
C VAL A 7 -21.69 14.93 -8.59
N GLY A 8 -20.91 16.01 -8.61
CA GLY A 8 -19.81 16.24 -7.66
C GLY A 8 -20.30 16.42 -6.22
N THR A 9 -21.37 17.19 -6.02
CA THR A 9 -21.98 17.41 -4.70
C THR A 9 -22.59 16.13 -4.16
N ILE A 10 -23.29 15.38 -5.03
CA ILE A 10 -23.89 14.09 -4.67
C ILE A 10 -22.80 13.10 -4.25
N ALA A 11 -21.70 13.02 -5.01
CA ALA A 11 -20.57 12.15 -4.66
C ALA A 11 -19.89 12.55 -3.34
N ALA A 12 -19.67 13.86 -3.11
CA ALA A 12 -19.06 14.35 -1.88
C ALA A 12 -19.90 14.01 -0.64
N GLN A 13 -21.22 14.21 -0.69
CA GLN A 13 -22.13 13.83 0.40
C GLN A 13 -22.15 12.31 0.62
N SER A 14 -22.24 11.54 -0.47
CA SER A 14 -22.27 10.08 -0.42
C SER A 14 -21.03 9.47 0.23
N ILE A 15 -19.86 10.12 0.09
CA ILE A 15 -18.60 9.69 0.73
C ILE A 15 -18.48 10.26 2.16
N GLY A 16 -18.92 11.50 2.37
CA GLY A 16 -18.76 12.23 3.63
C GLY A 16 -19.71 11.78 4.76
N GLU A 17 -20.99 11.53 4.46
CA GLU A 17 -21.99 11.16 5.48
C GLU A 17 -21.61 9.87 6.24
N PRO A 18 -21.20 8.77 5.58
CA PRO A 18 -20.72 7.57 6.26
C PRO A 18 -19.41 7.80 7.03
N GLY A 19 -18.60 8.80 6.63
CA GLY A 19 -17.33 9.15 7.27
C GLY A 19 -17.47 9.48 8.75
N THR A 20 -18.59 10.11 9.14
CA THR A 20 -18.90 10.37 10.56
C THR A 20 -19.11 9.08 11.37
N GLN A 21 -19.66 8.05 10.74
CA GLN A 21 -19.90 6.74 11.36
C GLN A 21 -18.60 5.93 11.49
N LEU A 22 -17.66 6.10 10.55
CA LEU A 22 -16.34 5.46 10.61
C LEU A 22 -15.52 5.94 11.82
N THR A 23 -15.70 7.19 12.25
CA THR A 23 -15.02 7.77 13.43
C THR A 23 -15.64 7.29 14.76
N MET A 24 -16.90 6.89 14.77
CA MET A 24 -17.61 6.46 16.00
C MET A 24 -17.36 4.99 16.36
N ARG A 25 -16.93 4.15 15.41
CA ARG A 25 -16.57 2.74 15.66
C ARG A 25 -15.20 2.57 16.33
N THR A 26 -14.30 3.56 16.24
CA THR A 26 -12.99 3.52 16.90
C THR A 26 -13.02 3.75 18.42
N PHE A 27 -14.11 4.33 18.98
CA PHE A 27 -14.22 4.60 20.42
C PHE A 27 -14.84 3.47 21.26
N HIS A 28 -15.51 2.50 20.63
CA HIS A 28 -16.22 1.42 21.34
C HIS A 28 -15.45 0.09 21.39
N THR A 29 -14.38 -0.07 20.61
CA THR A 29 -13.50 -1.24 20.63
C THR A 29 -12.28 -0.96 21.52
N GLY A 30 -12.52 -0.62 22.78
CA GLY A 30 -11.46 -0.42 23.76
C GLY A 30 -10.53 -1.63 23.83
N GLY A 31 -9.25 -1.42 23.50
CA GLY A 31 -8.14 -2.30 23.86
C GLY A 31 -8.23 -3.75 23.37
N VAL A 32 -7.81 -4.01 22.13
CA VAL A 32 -7.26 -5.32 21.78
C VAL A 32 -6.03 -5.15 20.90
N ALA A 33 -4.89 -5.54 21.45
CA ALA A 33 -3.64 -5.79 20.77
C ALA A 33 -3.83 -6.90 19.71
N SER A 34 -4.48 -6.58 18.60
CA SER A 34 -4.43 -7.36 17.38
C SER A 34 -3.55 -6.58 16.41
N ASN A 35 -2.33 -7.10 16.25
CA ASN A 35 -1.21 -6.55 15.50
C ASN A 35 -1.45 -6.50 13.96
N SER A 36 -2.69 -6.32 13.52
CA SER A 36 -3.05 -6.12 12.11
C SER A 36 -3.90 -4.87 11.98
N ASP A 37 -3.23 -3.72 12.11
CA ASP A 37 -3.55 -2.51 11.37
C ASP A 37 -5.02 -2.07 11.35
N ILE A 38 -5.57 -1.78 12.55
CA ILE A 38 -6.83 -1.06 12.75
C ILE A 38 -6.61 0.44 12.41
N THR A 39 -6.26 0.76 11.17
CA THR A 39 -6.35 2.11 10.58
C THR A 39 -7.74 2.37 9.95
N GLN A 40 -8.71 1.52 10.26
CA GLN A 40 -9.79 1.07 9.35
C GLN A 40 -11.02 1.98 9.31
N GLY A 41 -10.84 3.22 8.90
CA GLY A 41 -11.98 4.07 8.56
C GLY A 41 -11.52 5.41 8.04
N LEU A 42 -11.86 6.46 8.79
CA LEU A 42 -11.59 7.84 8.39
C LEU A 42 -10.08 8.15 8.21
N PRO A 43 -9.15 7.67 9.07
CA PRO A 43 -7.72 7.98 8.88
C PRO A 43 -7.17 7.47 7.55
N ARG A 44 -7.54 6.26 7.11
CA ARG A 44 -7.11 5.72 5.81
C ARG A 44 -7.77 6.44 4.64
N VAL A 45 -9.05 6.80 4.76
CA VAL A 45 -9.75 7.60 3.75
C VAL A 45 -9.05 8.96 3.58
N GLN A 46 -8.76 9.65 4.68
CA GLN A 46 -8.01 10.91 4.66
C GLN A 46 -6.62 10.73 4.04
N GLU A 47 -5.90 9.68 4.42
CA GLU A 47 -4.56 9.39 3.88
C GLU A 47 -4.57 9.19 2.36
N ILE A 48 -5.59 8.51 1.82
CA ILE A 48 -5.77 8.32 0.37
C ILE A 48 -6.15 9.65 -0.31
N PHE A 49 -7.15 10.38 0.22
CA PHE A 49 -7.62 11.65 -0.36
C PHE A 49 -6.54 12.74 -0.37
N GLU A 50 -5.69 12.78 0.66
CA GLU A 50 -4.57 13.73 0.77
C GLU A 50 -3.27 13.21 0.11
N ALA A 51 -3.29 12.00 -0.47
CA ALA A 51 -2.12 11.32 -1.05
C ALA A 51 -0.89 11.33 -0.10
N ARG A 52 -1.15 11.08 1.18
CA ARG A 52 -0.12 11.01 2.23
C ARG A 52 0.62 9.69 2.18
N ASN A 53 1.80 9.68 2.79
CA ASN A 53 2.60 8.46 2.90
C ASN A 53 1.92 7.52 3.88
N PRO A 54 1.59 6.29 3.47
CA PRO A 54 0.88 5.37 4.33
C PRO A 54 1.74 4.85 5.47
N LYS A 55 1.10 4.56 6.60
CA LYS A 55 1.72 3.73 7.64
C LYS A 55 1.89 2.31 7.09
N GLY A 56 3.08 1.74 7.27
CA GLY A 56 3.40 0.42 6.70
C GLY A 56 3.40 0.43 5.17
N GLU A 57 4.19 1.32 4.58
CA GLU A 57 4.33 1.40 3.12
C GLU A 57 4.86 0.09 2.53
N ALA A 58 4.15 -0.43 1.53
CA ALA A 58 4.60 -1.57 0.77
C ALA A 58 5.61 -1.14 -0.30
N VAL A 59 6.73 -1.87 -0.39
CA VAL A 59 7.71 -1.64 -1.45
C VAL A 59 7.17 -2.24 -2.74
N ILE A 60 7.12 -1.44 -3.82
CA ILE A 60 6.64 -1.85 -5.14
C ILE A 60 7.79 -2.02 -6.13
N THR A 61 7.60 -2.88 -7.12
CA THR A 61 8.57 -3.03 -8.21
C THR A 61 8.28 -2.09 -9.38
N GLU A 62 9.33 -1.50 -9.95
CA GLU A 62 9.28 -0.66 -11.15
C GLU A 62 9.37 -1.47 -12.44
N VAL A 63 9.77 -2.73 -12.34
CA VAL A 63 10.10 -3.60 -13.48
C VAL A 63 9.15 -4.79 -13.49
N LYS A 64 8.61 -5.10 -14.67
CA LYS A 64 7.91 -6.36 -14.90
C LYS A 64 8.94 -7.47 -15.12
N GLY A 65 8.87 -8.54 -14.33
CA GLY A 65 9.88 -9.58 -14.38
C GLY A 65 9.65 -10.71 -13.39
N GLU A 66 10.72 -11.46 -13.14
CA GLU A 66 10.75 -12.57 -12.19
C GLU A 66 11.63 -12.20 -10.99
N VAL A 67 11.20 -12.58 -9.79
CA VAL A 67 12.01 -12.42 -8.57
C VAL A 67 13.13 -13.45 -8.59
N ILE A 68 14.38 -13.02 -8.75
CA ILE A 68 15.52 -13.92 -8.89
C ILE A 68 16.19 -14.26 -7.56
N ALA A 69 16.14 -13.35 -6.59
CA ALA A 69 16.79 -13.53 -5.30
C ALA A 69 16.16 -12.63 -4.24
N ILE A 70 16.13 -13.14 -3.01
CA ILE A 70 15.83 -12.38 -1.81
C ILE A 70 16.98 -12.64 -0.84
N GLU A 71 17.86 -11.66 -0.69
CA GLU A 71 19.03 -11.74 0.18
C GLU A 71 18.73 -11.05 1.51
N GLU A 72 19.04 -11.71 2.62
CA GLU A 72 18.86 -11.13 3.95
C GLU A 72 20.21 -10.68 4.51
N ASP A 73 20.30 -9.42 4.90
CA ASP A 73 21.46 -8.86 5.57
C ASP A 73 21.13 -8.61 7.05
N ALA A 74 21.59 -9.54 7.90
CA ALA A 74 21.41 -9.47 9.34
C ALA A 74 22.17 -8.30 9.99
N SER A 75 23.23 -7.80 9.36
CA SER A 75 24.05 -6.71 9.89
C SER A 75 23.34 -5.36 9.74
N THR A 76 22.69 -5.13 8.60
CA THR A 76 21.93 -3.91 8.30
C THR A 76 20.45 -4.02 8.66
N ARG A 77 19.97 -5.21 9.05
CA ARG A 77 18.55 -5.51 9.29
C ARG A 77 17.68 -5.16 8.09
N THR A 78 18.15 -5.48 6.89
CA THR A 78 17.41 -5.30 5.63
C THR A 78 17.36 -6.60 4.83
N LYS A 79 16.42 -6.71 3.90
CA LYS A 79 16.43 -7.71 2.83
C LYS A 79 16.52 -6.99 1.50
N LYS A 80 17.21 -7.58 0.53
CA LYS A 80 17.30 -7.09 -0.84
C LYS A 80 16.54 -8.03 -1.75
N VAL A 81 15.62 -7.49 -2.53
CA VAL A 81 14.83 -8.23 -3.51
C VAL A 81 15.32 -7.83 -4.89
N PHE A 82 15.69 -8.83 -5.68
CA PHE A 82 16.16 -8.64 -7.04
C PHE A 82 15.08 -9.12 -8.01
N VAL A 83 14.65 -8.24 -8.92
CA VAL A 83 13.66 -8.53 -9.96
C VAL A 83 14.33 -8.41 -11.32
N LYS A 84 14.31 -9.49 -12.10
CA LYS A 84 14.87 -9.51 -13.45
C LYS A 84 13.76 -9.38 -14.48
N GLY A 85 13.73 -8.23 -15.16
CA GLY A 85 12.84 -7.98 -16.27
C GLY A 85 13.52 -8.16 -17.62
N LYS A 86 12.72 -8.12 -18.69
CA LYS A 86 13.24 -8.12 -20.07
C LYS A 86 14.01 -6.85 -20.43
N THR A 87 13.70 -5.75 -19.75
CA THR A 87 14.21 -4.40 -20.07
C THR A 87 15.27 -3.92 -19.08
N GLY A 88 15.54 -4.67 -18.01
CA GLY A 88 16.48 -4.29 -16.95
C GLY A 88 16.29 -5.11 -15.68
N GLU A 89 17.18 -4.90 -14.72
CA GLU A 89 17.13 -5.49 -13.38
C GLU A 89 16.74 -4.41 -12.35
N GLY A 90 15.91 -4.75 -11.38
CA GLY A 90 15.51 -3.88 -10.28
C GLY A 90 15.99 -4.44 -8.95
N GLU A 91 16.66 -3.61 -8.14
CA GLU A 91 17.07 -3.92 -6.77
C GLU A 91 16.21 -3.11 -5.80
N TYR A 92 15.57 -3.80 -4.85
CA TYR A 92 14.69 -3.19 -3.87
C TYR A 92 15.12 -3.56 -2.45
N VAL A 93 15.34 -2.55 -1.61
CA VAL A 93 15.68 -2.75 -0.19
C VAL A 93 14.39 -2.72 0.63
N VAL A 94 14.14 -3.79 1.38
CA VAL A 94 13.00 -3.93 2.28
C VAL A 94 13.48 -4.07 3.72
N PRO A 95 12.74 -3.57 4.73
CA PRO A 95 13.08 -3.80 6.12
C PRO A 95 13.04 -5.30 6.47
N PHE A 96 13.93 -5.78 7.35
CA PHE A 96 13.96 -7.19 7.74
C PHE A 96 12.66 -7.68 8.41
N THR A 97 11.96 -6.78 9.10
CA THR A 97 10.66 -7.06 9.74
C THR A 97 9.49 -7.05 8.78
N ALA A 98 9.69 -6.64 7.53
CA ALA A 98 8.62 -6.62 6.53
C ALA A 98 8.25 -8.05 6.14
N ARG A 99 6.94 -8.30 6.04
CA ARG A 99 6.41 -9.56 5.53
C ARG A 99 6.45 -9.53 4.02
N MET A 100 7.09 -10.52 3.42
CA MET A 100 7.17 -10.65 1.97
C MET A 100 5.84 -11.14 1.41
N LYS A 101 5.42 -10.59 0.28
CA LYS A 101 4.24 -11.03 -0.48
C LYS A 101 4.61 -11.92 -1.67
N VAL A 102 5.90 -11.99 -1.99
CA VAL A 102 6.45 -12.69 -3.15
C VAL A 102 7.56 -13.64 -2.70
N GLU A 103 7.75 -14.70 -3.47
CA GLU A 103 8.82 -15.68 -3.30
C GLU A 103 9.79 -15.65 -4.49
N VAL A 104 10.93 -16.32 -4.37
CA VAL A 104 11.89 -16.46 -5.48
C VAL A 104 11.26 -17.34 -6.56
N GLY A 105 11.27 -16.87 -7.81
CA GLY A 105 10.60 -17.48 -8.96
C GLY A 105 9.24 -16.86 -9.30
N ASP A 106 8.70 -15.96 -8.47
CA ASP A 106 7.42 -15.32 -8.75
C ASP A 106 7.51 -14.31 -9.90
N GLN A 107 6.49 -14.33 -10.76
CA GLN A 107 6.31 -13.35 -11.83
C GLN A 107 5.57 -12.12 -11.28
N VAL A 108 6.22 -10.96 -11.32
CA VAL A 108 5.70 -9.68 -10.83
C VAL A 108 5.43 -8.71 -11.97
N ALA A 109 4.31 -8.00 -11.87
CA ALA A 109 3.98 -6.90 -12.76
C ALA A 109 4.62 -5.59 -12.28
N ARG A 110 4.78 -4.65 -13.21
CA ARG A 110 5.18 -3.28 -12.89
C ARG A 110 4.13 -2.65 -11.95
N GLY A 111 4.60 -2.08 -10.83
CA GLY A 111 3.78 -1.55 -9.74
C GLY A 111 3.32 -2.59 -8.71
N ALA A 112 3.69 -3.87 -8.84
CA ALA A 112 3.30 -4.90 -7.88
C ALA A 112 4.02 -4.72 -6.54
N ALA A 113 3.30 -4.95 -5.44
CA ALA A 113 3.84 -4.91 -4.09
C ALA A 113 4.65 -6.17 -3.76
N LEU A 114 5.91 -5.97 -3.34
CA LEU A 114 6.86 -7.00 -2.91
C LEU A 114 6.66 -7.37 -1.43
N THR A 115 6.20 -6.42 -0.62
CA THR A 115 5.91 -6.61 0.81
C THR A 115 4.43 -6.38 1.10
N GLU A 116 3.96 -6.91 2.23
CA GLU A 116 2.68 -6.50 2.81
C GLU A 116 2.72 -5.01 3.18
N GLY A 117 1.54 -4.36 3.12
CA GLY A 117 1.41 -2.94 3.45
C GLY A 117 0.54 -2.17 2.46
N SER A 118 0.46 -0.87 2.67
CA SER A 118 -0.27 0.06 1.80
C SER A 118 0.66 0.64 0.74
N ILE A 119 0.20 0.69 -0.50
CA ILE A 119 0.96 1.30 -1.60
C ILE A 119 0.84 2.82 -1.51
N GLN A 120 1.97 3.53 -1.63
CA GLN A 120 1.99 4.98 -1.73
C GLN A 120 1.50 5.42 -3.13
N PRO A 121 0.43 6.24 -3.25
CA PRO A 121 -0.13 6.61 -4.55
C PRO A 121 0.85 7.35 -5.46
N LYS A 122 1.73 8.20 -4.88
CA LYS A 122 2.72 8.97 -5.64
C LYS A 122 3.74 8.07 -6.32
N ARG A 123 4.26 7.07 -5.60
CA ARG A 123 5.17 6.08 -6.15
C ARG A 123 4.52 5.25 -7.24
N LEU A 124 3.28 4.82 -7.03
CA LEU A 124 2.55 4.05 -8.03
C LEU A 124 2.34 4.84 -9.34
N LEU A 125 2.23 6.16 -9.27
CA LEU A 125 2.08 7.02 -10.45
C LEU A 125 3.40 7.24 -11.21
N GLU A 126 4.54 7.26 -10.49
CA GLU A 126 5.87 7.39 -11.09
C GLU A 126 6.30 6.14 -11.86
N VAL A 127 5.77 4.98 -11.45
CA VAL A 127 5.99 3.69 -12.09
C VAL A 127 5.07 3.56 -13.31
#